data_AF-A0A8J7PMS0-F1
#
_entry.id   AF-A0A8J7PMS0-F1
#
_cell.length_a   1.000
_cell.length_b   1.000
_cell.length_c   1.000
_cell.angle_alpha   90.00
_cell.angle_beta   90.00
_cell.angle_gamma   90.00
#
_symmetry.space_group_name_H-M   'P 1'
#
loop_
_entity.id
_entity.type
_entity.pdbx_description
1 polymer ?
#
loop_
_entity_poly.entity_id
_entity_poly.type
_entity_poly.pdbx_seq_one_letter_code
_entity_poly.pdbx_strand_id
1 'polypeptide(L)'
;MSGVNINLDAGDFAQLADFWERAPDITRTRLMQAMTAVDADQVAHLKQNLPRGAAGAAGLAGSVTSEEQALDDAVIGITYSQVDYAVYVELGTKPHFAPIQPLIDWVKGKMGLLDESARSVAFAIRGAIAKRGTKAQPVWQTTFAARAAYRQQVFDAAMVAIARDLAGGAL
;
A
#
# COMPACT_ATOMS: atom_id res chain seq x y z
N MET A 1 4.91 -12.18 -13.48
CA MET A 1 5.39 -11.18 -12.52
C MET A 1 5.84 -9.97 -13.32
N SER A 2 5.03 -8.92 -13.40
CA SER A 2 5.52 -7.64 -13.95
C SER A 2 6.42 -7.02 -12.89
N GLY A 3 7.70 -6.86 -13.20
CA GLY A 3 8.65 -6.18 -12.33
C GLY A 3 8.16 -4.78 -12.02
N VAL A 4 8.38 -4.33 -10.78
CA VAL A 4 8.26 -2.91 -10.45
C VAL A 4 9.42 -2.21 -11.16
N ASN A 5 9.13 -1.45 -12.20
CA ASN A 5 10.13 -0.62 -12.87
C ASN A 5 10.37 0.62 -12.01
N ILE A 6 11.50 0.67 -11.31
CA ILE A 6 11.99 1.87 -10.64
C ILE A 6 12.85 2.61 -11.69
N ASN A 7 12.35 3.74 -12.18
CA ASN A 7 13.13 4.61 -13.07
C ASN A 7 13.89 5.61 -12.20
N LEU A 8 15.22 5.56 -12.23
CA LEU A 8 16.08 6.51 -11.52
C LEU A 8 16.81 7.34 -12.58
N ASP A 9 16.55 8.65 -12.63
CA ASP A 9 17.37 9.57 -13.42
C ASP A 9 18.68 9.84 -12.67
N ALA A 10 19.81 9.61 -13.33
CA ALA A 10 21.13 9.85 -12.76
C ALA A 10 21.37 11.35 -12.46
N GLY A 11 20.72 12.25 -13.23
CA GLY A 11 20.80 13.70 -13.00
C GLY A 11 20.10 14.12 -11.71
N ASP A 12 18.90 13.61 -11.47
CA ASP A 12 18.13 13.89 -10.25
C ASP A 12 18.86 13.38 -8.99
N PHE A 13 19.55 12.24 -9.11
CA PHE A 13 20.33 11.69 -8.00
C PHE A 13 21.52 12.58 -7.62
N ALA A 14 22.27 13.07 -8.61
CA ALA A 14 23.39 13.99 -8.36
C ALA A 14 22.92 15.32 -7.75
N GLN A 15 21.80 15.85 -8.24
CA GLN A 15 21.21 17.07 -7.69
C GLN A 15 20.72 16.87 -6.25
N LEU A 16 20.09 15.74 -5.96
CA LEU A 16 19.62 15.43 -4.61
C LEU A 16 20.80 15.28 -3.63
N ALA A 17 21.90 14.69 -4.06
CA ALA A 17 23.13 14.61 -3.25
C ALA A 17 23.67 16.02 -2.90
N ASP A 18 23.72 16.94 -3.87
CA ASP A 18 24.10 18.35 -3.64
C ASP A 18 23.17 19.03 -2.61
N PHE A 19 21.86 18.78 -2.69
CA PHE A 19 20.89 19.33 -1.75
C PHE A 19 21.09 18.81 -0.32
N TRP A 20 21.39 17.52 -0.16
CA TRP A 20 21.68 16.94 1.15
C TRP A 20 22.97 17.49 1.75
N GLU A 21 24.01 17.74 0.94
CA GLU A 21 25.26 18.34 1.41
C GLU A 21 25.08 19.80 1.83
N ARG A 22 24.36 20.60 1.04
CA ARG A 22 24.24 22.05 1.25
C ARG A 22 23.20 22.46 2.27
N ALA A 23 22.08 21.76 2.34
CA ALA A 23 21.00 22.09 3.26
C ALA A 23 20.22 20.83 3.70
N PRO A 24 20.81 19.96 4.52
CA PRO A 24 20.21 18.70 4.92
C PRO A 24 18.84 18.86 5.58
N ASP A 25 18.63 19.91 6.39
CA ASP A 25 17.35 20.12 7.08
C ASP A 25 16.23 20.57 6.14
N ILE A 26 16.53 21.43 5.17
CA ILE A 26 15.57 21.86 4.14
C ILE A 26 15.20 20.66 3.27
N THR A 27 16.22 19.92 2.80
CA THR A 27 16.05 18.73 1.97
C THR A 27 15.22 17.68 2.68
N ARG A 28 15.57 17.34 3.93
CA ARG A 28 14.81 16.40 4.77
C ARG A 28 13.36 16.83 4.93
N THR A 29 13.12 18.10 5.26
CA THR A 29 11.76 18.63 5.48
C THR A 29 10.90 18.51 4.22
N ARG A 30 11.44 18.89 3.06
CA ARG A 30 10.71 18.84 1.79
C ARG A 30 10.46 17.42 1.31
N LEU A 31 11.46 16.53 1.44
CA LEU A 31 11.29 15.12 1.11
C LEU A 31 10.31 14.41 2.06
N MET A 32 10.31 14.77 3.35
CA MET A 32 9.31 14.26 4.29
C MET A 32 7.89 14.69 3.90
N GLN A 33 7.69 15.96 3.53
CA GLN A 33 6.39 16.45 3.05
C GLN A 33 5.93 15.71 1.78
N ALA A 34 6.84 15.47 0.83
CA ALA A 34 6.55 14.69 -0.36
C ALA A 34 6.20 13.23 -0.04
N MET A 35 6.98 12.59 0.85
CA MET A 35 6.73 11.21 1.25
C MET A 35 5.37 11.06 1.92
N THR A 36 5.04 11.94 2.87
CA THR A 36 3.72 11.93 3.54
C THR A 36 2.57 12.11 2.55
N ALA A 37 2.73 12.96 1.53
CA ALA A 37 1.71 13.12 0.49
C ALA A 37 1.54 11.83 -0.35
N VAL A 38 2.65 11.19 -0.73
CA VAL A 38 2.66 9.92 -1.47
C VAL A 38 2.02 8.80 -0.64
N ASP A 39 2.41 8.66 0.62
CA ASP A 39 1.92 7.62 1.50
C ASP A 39 0.43 7.81 1.83
N ALA A 40 -0.02 9.04 2.10
CA ALA A 40 -1.44 9.33 2.31
C ALA A 40 -2.28 8.97 1.07
N ASP A 41 -1.80 9.29 -0.12
CA ASP A 41 -2.44 8.93 -1.39
C ASP A 41 -2.49 7.41 -1.61
N GLN A 42 -1.37 6.72 -1.34
CA GLN A 42 -1.27 5.26 -1.45
C GLN A 42 -2.23 4.57 -0.48
N VAL A 43 -2.25 4.99 0.80
CA VAL A 43 -3.18 4.47 1.82
C VAL A 43 -4.62 4.69 1.40
N ALA A 44 -4.97 5.88 0.88
CA ALA A 44 -6.32 6.17 0.40
C ALA A 44 -6.74 5.24 -0.74
N HIS A 45 -5.88 5.02 -1.74
CA HIS A 45 -6.17 4.14 -2.87
C HIS A 45 -6.24 2.67 -2.47
N LEU A 46 -5.38 2.21 -1.55
CA LEU A 46 -5.47 0.86 -1.00
C LEU A 46 -6.81 0.68 -0.29
N LYS A 47 -7.21 1.62 0.57
CA LYS A 47 -8.49 1.58 1.30
C LYS A 47 -9.71 1.54 0.38
N GLN A 48 -9.63 2.17 -0.78
CA GLN A 48 -10.70 2.16 -1.78
C GLN A 48 -10.79 0.83 -2.54
N ASN A 49 -9.65 0.23 -2.88
CA ASN A 49 -9.59 -0.93 -3.78
C ASN A 49 -9.55 -2.29 -3.05
N LEU A 50 -9.23 -2.29 -1.75
CA LEU A 50 -9.13 -3.53 -1.00
C LEU A 50 -10.50 -4.22 -0.82
N PRO A 51 -10.54 -5.57 -0.91
CA PRO A 51 -11.76 -6.32 -0.68
C PRO A 51 -12.36 -6.01 0.69
N ARG A 52 -13.64 -5.66 0.71
CA ARG A 52 -14.39 -5.51 1.96
C ARG A 52 -14.98 -6.86 2.39
N GLY A 53 -14.62 -7.26 3.61
CA GLY A 53 -15.17 -8.44 4.29
C GLY A 53 -16.29 -8.06 5.27
N ALA A 54 -16.74 -9.03 6.07
CA ALA A 54 -17.82 -8.84 7.04
C ALA A 54 -17.51 -7.76 8.11
N ALA A 55 -16.24 -7.52 8.42
CA ALA A 55 -15.81 -6.50 9.39
C ALA A 55 -15.80 -5.05 8.84
N GLY A 56 -16.10 -4.83 7.56
CA GLY A 56 -16.19 -3.50 6.97
C GLY A 56 -14.94 -2.65 7.22
N ALA A 57 -15.11 -1.50 7.88
CA ALA A 57 -14.04 -0.57 8.23
C ALA A 57 -13.05 -1.11 9.29
N ALA A 58 -13.41 -2.15 10.05
CA ALA A 58 -12.50 -2.86 10.95
C ALA A 58 -11.79 -4.05 10.26
N GLY A 59 -12.03 -4.26 8.96
CA GLY A 59 -11.39 -5.30 8.17
C GLY A 59 -10.07 -4.85 7.54
N LEU A 60 -9.62 -5.60 6.53
CA LEU A 60 -8.34 -5.40 5.85
C LEU A 60 -8.11 -3.94 5.40
N ALA A 61 -9.10 -3.31 4.79
CA ALA A 61 -9.00 -1.91 4.37
C ALA A 61 -8.69 -0.97 5.56
N GLY A 62 -9.35 -1.16 6.71
CA GLY A 62 -9.11 -0.36 7.91
C GLY A 62 -7.71 -0.50 8.50
N SER A 63 -7.10 -1.67 8.32
CA SER A 63 -5.77 -2.01 8.87
C SER A 63 -4.59 -1.39 8.12
N VAL A 64 -4.84 -0.72 6.98
CA VAL A 64 -3.77 -0.13 6.17
C VAL A 64 -3.33 1.19 6.77
N THR A 65 -2.04 1.31 6.99
CA THR A 65 -1.37 2.50 7.52
C THR A 65 -0.03 2.72 6.81
N SER A 66 0.54 3.91 7.00
CA SER A 66 1.90 4.23 6.58
C SER A 66 2.73 4.71 7.77
N GLU A 67 4.04 4.59 7.64
CA GLU A 67 5.04 5.16 8.54
C GLU A 67 6.20 5.72 7.71
N GLU A 68 6.64 6.92 8.05
CA GLU A 68 7.79 7.57 7.45
C GLU A 68 8.99 7.58 8.39
N GLN A 69 10.17 7.33 7.84
CA GLN A 69 11.45 7.38 8.55
C GLN A 69 12.38 8.35 7.83
N ALA A 70 12.82 9.38 8.56
CA ALA A 70 13.93 10.21 8.13
C ALA A 70 15.24 9.56 8.57
N LEU A 71 16.13 9.35 7.61
CA LEU A 71 17.53 9.00 7.81
C LEU A 71 18.39 10.25 7.62
N ASP A 72 19.71 10.08 7.73
CA ASP A 72 20.65 11.18 7.57
C ASP A 72 20.62 11.75 6.14
N ASP A 73 20.53 10.87 5.14
CA ASP A 73 20.63 11.16 3.70
C ASP A 73 19.41 10.68 2.88
N ALA A 74 18.34 10.24 3.56
CA ALA A 74 17.17 9.69 2.90
C ALA A 74 15.88 9.89 3.71
N VAL A 75 14.76 9.77 3.01
CA VAL A 75 13.42 9.63 3.61
C VAL A 75 12.79 8.38 3.02
N ILE A 76 12.34 7.47 3.89
CA ILE A 76 11.71 6.20 3.51
C ILE A 76 10.27 6.21 4.01
N GLY A 77 9.32 5.95 3.10
CA GLY A 77 7.91 5.69 3.43
C GLY A 77 7.59 4.21 3.35
N ILE A 78 6.86 3.69 4.32
CA ILE A 78 6.45 2.29 4.40
C ILE A 78 4.94 2.23 4.55
N THR A 79 4.25 1.75 3.52
CA THR A 79 2.81 1.47 3.58
C THR A 79 2.56 -0.03 3.79
N TYR A 80 1.86 -0.39 4.86
CA TYR A 80 1.65 -1.79 5.26
C TYR A 80 0.25 -2.03 5.85
N SER A 81 -0.07 -3.29 6.10
CA SER A 81 -1.29 -3.71 6.80
C SER A 81 -0.93 -4.31 8.15
N GLN A 82 -1.70 -3.95 9.18
CA GLN A 82 -1.54 -4.48 10.54
C GLN A 82 -2.16 -5.87 10.75
N VAL A 83 -2.76 -6.49 9.71
CA VAL A 83 -3.34 -7.84 9.81
C VAL A 83 -2.53 -8.85 9.00
N ASP A 84 -2.15 -9.95 9.66
CA ASP A 84 -1.28 -10.97 9.08
C ASP A 84 -1.85 -11.59 7.79
N TYR A 85 -3.17 -11.69 7.69
CA TYR A 85 -3.80 -12.33 6.54
C TYR A 85 -3.77 -11.50 5.25
N ALA A 86 -3.32 -10.23 5.31
CA ALA A 86 -3.20 -9.34 4.15
C ALA A 86 -2.36 -9.97 3.04
N VAL A 87 -1.26 -10.63 3.40
CA VAL A 87 -0.36 -11.31 2.45
C VAL A 87 -1.08 -12.40 1.65
N TYR A 88 -2.03 -13.11 2.26
CA TYR A 88 -2.80 -14.16 1.60
C TYR A 88 -3.87 -13.61 0.66
N VAL A 89 -4.29 -12.35 0.85
CA VAL A 89 -5.13 -11.64 -0.10
C VAL A 89 -4.30 -11.20 -1.29
N GLU A 90 -3.14 -10.59 -1.05
CA GLU A 90 -2.24 -10.10 -2.10
C GLU A 90 -1.74 -11.24 -2.99
N LEU A 91 -1.24 -12.32 -2.40
CA LEU A 91 -0.56 -13.41 -3.09
C LEU A 91 -1.43 -14.63 -3.36
N GLY A 92 -2.61 -14.72 -2.72
CA GLY A 92 -3.41 -15.94 -2.70
C GLY A 92 -2.81 -17.00 -1.78
N THR A 93 -3.37 -18.21 -1.84
CA THR A 93 -2.94 -19.35 -1.03
C THR A 93 -2.91 -20.62 -1.84
N LYS A 94 -2.06 -21.56 -1.44
CA LYS A 94 -2.13 -22.96 -1.90
C LYS A 94 -3.39 -23.64 -1.36
N PRO A 95 -3.83 -24.76 -1.96
CA PRO A 95 -4.93 -25.56 -1.42
C PRO A 95 -4.71 -25.91 0.06
N HIS A 96 -5.71 -25.65 0.89
CA HIS A 96 -5.67 -25.90 2.33
C HIS A 96 -7.09 -26.01 2.91
N PHE A 97 -7.21 -26.55 4.12
CA PHE A 97 -8.50 -26.73 4.77
C PHE A 97 -8.84 -25.53 5.66
N ALA A 98 -9.55 -24.55 5.09
CA ALA A 98 -9.94 -23.34 5.81
C ALA A 98 -10.87 -23.62 7.01
N PRO A 99 -10.83 -22.81 8.08
CA PRO A 99 -11.80 -22.90 9.18
C PRO A 99 -13.20 -22.51 8.69
N ILE A 100 -14.23 -23.23 9.14
CA ILE A 100 -15.60 -23.06 8.61
C ILE A 100 -16.32 -21.82 9.15
N GLN A 101 -16.15 -21.48 10.44
CA GLN A 101 -16.89 -20.38 11.06
C GLN A 101 -16.63 -19.02 10.38
N PRO A 102 -15.37 -18.62 10.10
CA PRO A 102 -15.11 -17.37 9.38
C PRO A 102 -15.73 -17.32 7.98
N LEU A 103 -15.85 -18.48 7.31
CA LEU A 103 -16.51 -18.56 6.00
C LEU A 103 -18.02 -18.38 6.12
N ILE A 104 -18.65 -18.93 7.17
CA ILE A 104 -20.07 -18.70 7.45
C ILE A 104 -20.33 -17.22 7.69
N ASP A 105 -19.53 -16.58 8.56
CA ASP A 105 -19.70 -15.17 8.90
C ASP A 105 -19.49 -14.26 7.67
N TRP A 106 -18.51 -14.60 6.82
CA TRP A 106 -18.31 -13.91 5.54
C TRP A 106 -19.48 -14.09 4.58
N VAL A 107 -20.04 -15.30 4.45
CA VAL A 107 -21.21 -15.56 3.60
C VAL A 107 -22.43 -14.78 4.09
N LYS A 108 -22.67 -14.77 5.41
CA LYS A 108 -23.75 -13.97 6.01
C LYS A 108 -23.57 -12.49 5.70
N GLY A 109 -22.38 -11.95 5.99
CA GLY A 109 -22.10 -10.52 5.78
C GLY A 109 -22.10 -10.09 4.32
N LYS A 110 -21.63 -10.95 3.40
CA LYS A 110 -21.48 -10.58 1.99
C LYS A 110 -22.67 -10.93 1.11
N MET A 111 -23.37 -12.03 1.41
CA MET A 111 -24.46 -12.54 0.59
C MET A 111 -25.84 -12.36 1.26
N GLY A 112 -25.89 -11.90 2.52
CA GLY A 112 -27.14 -11.72 3.24
C GLY A 112 -27.90 -13.03 3.53
N LEU A 113 -27.22 -14.18 3.41
CA LEU A 113 -27.82 -15.49 3.65
C LEU A 113 -27.95 -15.77 5.14
N LEU A 114 -28.96 -16.54 5.52
CA LEU A 114 -29.22 -16.94 6.91
C LEU A 114 -28.76 -18.39 7.16
N ASP A 115 -28.36 -18.63 8.41
CA ASP A 115 -27.97 -19.91 9.04
C ASP A 115 -27.68 -21.09 8.12
N GLU A 116 -28.67 -21.93 7.79
CA GLU A 116 -28.47 -23.16 7.00
C GLU A 116 -27.96 -22.88 5.58
N SER A 117 -28.55 -21.88 4.90
CA SER A 117 -28.10 -21.46 3.56
C SER A 117 -26.67 -20.93 3.60
N ALA A 118 -26.34 -20.13 4.63
CA ALA A 118 -24.99 -19.61 4.81
C ALA A 118 -23.98 -20.73 5.07
N ARG A 119 -24.35 -21.73 5.89
CA ARG A 119 -23.54 -22.91 6.21
C ARG A 119 -23.27 -23.74 4.97
N SER A 120 -24.30 -24.04 4.18
CA SER A 120 -24.16 -24.83 2.95
C SER A 120 -23.19 -24.17 1.95
N VAL A 121 -23.35 -22.86 1.71
CA VAL A 121 -22.45 -22.10 0.83
C VAL A 121 -21.03 -22.04 1.40
N ALA A 122 -20.86 -21.87 2.71
CA ALA A 122 -19.55 -21.88 3.36
C ALA A 122 -18.82 -23.23 3.18
N PHE A 123 -19.52 -24.36 3.26
CA PHE A 123 -18.93 -25.68 2.99
C PHE A 123 -18.51 -25.83 1.52
N ALA A 124 -19.30 -25.31 0.57
CA ALA A 124 -18.93 -25.31 -0.83
C ALA A 124 -17.66 -24.46 -1.08
N ILE A 125 -17.58 -23.28 -0.50
CA ILE A 125 -16.38 -22.41 -0.56
C ILE A 125 -15.17 -23.13 0.04
N ARG A 126 -15.33 -23.73 1.22
CA ARG A 126 -14.26 -24.50 1.88
C ARG A 126 -13.76 -25.63 0.99
N GLY A 127 -14.66 -26.36 0.34
CA GLY A 127 -14.32 -27.41 -0.61
C GLY A 127 -13.55 -26.89 -1.83
N ALA A 128 -13.89 -25.69 -2.31
CA ALA A 128 -13.14 -25.05 -3.39
C ALA A 128 -11.73 -24.63 -2.95
N ILE A 129 -11.59 -24.03 -1.77
CA ILE A 129 -10.28 -23.66 -1.19
C ILE A 129 -9.43 -24.91 -0.93
N ALA A 130 -10.02 -25.98 -0.42
CA ALA A 130 -9.31 -27.25 -0.18
C ALA A 130 -8.76 -27.88 -1.47
N LYS A 131 -9.41 -27.64 -2.62
CA LYS A 131 -8.99 -28.17 -3.92
C LYS A 131 -8.02 -27.25 -4.66
N ARG A 132 -8.18 -25.93 -4.54
CA ARG A 132 -7.53 -24.94 -5.43
C ARG A 132 -6.79 -23.82 -4.70
N GLY A 133 -6.99 -23.67 -3.40
CA GLY A 133 -6.53 -22.52 -2.64
C GLY A 133 -7.35 -21.27 -2.94
N THR A 134 -6.75 -20.09 -2.72
CA THR A 134 -7.34 -18.79 -3.05
C THR A 134 -6.54 -18.10 -4.16
N LYS A 135 -7.23 -17.43 -5.06
CA LYS A 135 -6.60 -16.60 -6.10
C LYS A 135 -6.05 -15.31 -5.48
N ALA A 136 -4.86 -14.91 -5.92
CA ALA A 136 -4.26 -13.61 -5.62
C ALA A 136 -5.18 -12.44 -6.02
N GLN A 137 -5.23 -11.42 -5.17
CA GLN A 137 -5.81 -10.10 -5.42
C GLN A 137 -4.70 -9.07 -5.17
N PRO A 138 -3.82 -8.81 -6.17
CA PRO A 138 -2.58 -8.08 -5.97
C PRO A 138 -2.79 -6.55 -5.89
N VAL A 139 -3.58 -6.10 -4.91
CA VAL A 139 -4.01 -4.71 -4.75
C VAL A 139 -2.81 -3.82 -4.39
N TRP A 140 -1.89 -4.28 -3.54
CA TRP A 140 -0.69 -3.50 -3.21
C TRP A 140 0.17 -3.25 -4.43
N GLN A 141 0.53 -4.31 -5.16
CA GLN A 141 1.36 -4.20 -6.35
C GLN A 141 0.69 -3.33 -7.42
N THR A 142 -0.60 -3.55 -7.67
CA THR A 142 -1.33 -2.83 -8.72
C THR A 142 -1.55 -1.36 -8.38
N THR A 143 -1.89 -1.03 -7.12
CA THR A 143 -1.98 0.36 -6.67
C THR A 143 -0.61 1.04 -6.75
N PHE A 144 0.46 0.39 -6.27
CA PHE A 144 1.81 0.97 -6.37
C PHE A 144 2.20 1.23 -7.83
N ALA A 145 1.95 0.30 -8.75
CA ALA A 145 2.24 0.50 -10.16
C ALA A 145 1.39 1.62 -10.79
N ALA A 146 0.08 1.63 -10.51
CA ALA A 146 -0.87 2.62 -11.07
C ALA A 146 -0.59 4.06 -10.61
N ARG A 147 0.05 4.23 -9.45
CA ARG A 147 0.37 5.54 -8.87
C ARG A 147 1.80 6.03 -9.16
N ALA A 148 2.55 5.34 -10.03
CA ALA A 148 3.94 5.70 -10.34
C ALA A 148 4.10 7.15 -10.83
N ALA A 149 3.25 7.60 -11.77
CA ALA A 149 3.33 8.95 -12.31
C ALA A 149 3.02 10.03 -11.26
N TYR A 150 2.06 9.78 -10.36
CA TYR A 150 1.75 10.70 -9.26
C TYR A 150 2.92 10.82 -8.29
N ARG A 151 3.53 9.69 -7.90
CA ARG A 151 4.71 9.71 -7.03
C ARG A 151 5.86 10.51 -7.65
N GLN A 152 6.15 10.26 -8.91
CA GLN A 152 7.18 11.01 -9.64
C GLN A 152 6.89 12.51 -9.60
N GLN A 153 5.67 12.92 -9.97
CA GLN A 153 5.26 14.33 -9.95
C GLN A 153 5.44 14.99 -8.57
N VAL A 154 5.12 14.28 -7.49
CA VAL A 154 5.27 14.81 -6.12
C VAL A 154 6.74 15.01 -5.75
N PHE A 155 7.61 14.05 -6.09
CA PHE A 155 9.05 14.17 -5.83
C PHE A 155 9.72 15.23 -6.72
N ASP A 156 9.36 15.32 -8.00
CA ASP A 156 9.84 16.39 -8.90
C ASP A 156 9.50 17.77 -8.34
N ALA A 157 8.26 17.94 -7.85
CA ALA A 157 7.83 19.20 -7.23
C ALA A 157 8.62 19.50 -5.95
N ALA A 158 8.99 18.48 -5.17
CA ALA A 158 9.83 18.66 -3.99
C ALA A 158 11.26 19.08 -4.37
N MET A 159 11.85 18.50 -5.40
CA MET A 159 13.17 18.91 -5.91
C MET A 159 13.18 20.38 -6.33
N VAL A 160 12.15 20.84 -7.05
CA VAL A 160 11.98 22.25 -7.41
C VAL A 160 11.82 23.14 -6.16
N ALA A 161 11.04 22.70 -5.17
CA ALA A 161 10.85 23.44 -3.94
C ALA A 161 12.15 23.59 -3.13
N ILE A 162 12.96 22.53 -3.04
CA ILE A 162 14.27 22.55 -2.37
C ILE A 162 15.19 23.55 -3.07
N ALA A 163 15.32 23.47 -4.40
CA ALA A 163 16.14 24.41 -5.19
C ALA A 163 15.73 25.88 -4.95
N ARG A 164 14.42 26.15 -4.93
CA ARG A 164 13.90 27.50 -4.67
C ARG A 164 14.22 27.98 -3.26
N ASP A 165 14.03 27.12 -2.26
CA ASP A 165 14.29 27.48 -0.86
C ASP A 165 15.80 27.70 -0.62
N LEU A 166 16.67 26.94 -1.29
CA LEU A 166 18.12 27.16 -1.31
C LEU A 166 18.50 28.51 -1.95
N ALA A 167 17.84 28.89 -3.05
CA ALA A 167 18.10 30.16 -3.72
C ALA A 167 17.56 31.36 -2.92
N GLY A 168 16.44 31.19 -2.21
CA GLY A 168 15.84 32.22 -1.35
C GLY A 168 16.47 32.32 0.05
N GLY A 169 17.22 31.30 0.48
CA GLY A 169 17.98 31.25 1.73
C GLY A 169 19.38 31.86 1.66
N ALA A 170 19.77 32.44 0.51
CA ALA A 170 20.94 33.30 0.41
C ALA A 170 20.63 34.70 0.97
N LEU A 171 20.54 34.80 2.30
CA LEU A 171 20.56 36.05 3.07
C LEU A 171 21.54 35.91 4.24
#